data_AF-A0A9P4LI96-F1
#
_entry.id   AF-A0A9P4LI96-F1
#
_cell.length_a   1.000
_cell.length_b   1.000
_cell.length_c   1.000
_cell.angle_alpha   90.00
_cell.angle_beta   90.00
_cell.angle_gamma   90.00
#
_symmetry.space_group_name_H-M   'P 1'
#
loop_
_entity.id
_entity.type
_entity.pdbx_description
1 polymer ?
#
loop_
_entity_poly.entity_id
_entity_poly.type
_entity_poly.pdbx_seq_one_letter_code
_entity_poly.pdbx_strand_id
1 'polypeptide(L)' 'MVTVAVAGGTGGIGKTMVEELARQGKHKTLVLSRRRPHCQIVRFQYLPETTPTNPP' A
#
# COMPACT_ATOMS: atom_id res chain seq x y z
N MET A 1 6.37 -5.89 10.65
CA MET A 1 5.32 -5.50 9.67
C MET A 1 4.08 -5.05 10.44
N VAL A 2 3.42 -3.98 10.00
CA VAL A 2 2.13 -3.53 10.57
C VAL A 2 1.17 -3.15 9.45
N THR A 3 -0.13 -3.17 9.75
CA THR A 3 -1.16 -2.72 8.80
C THR A 3 -1.45 -1.24 9.04
N VAL A 4 -1.34 -0.42 8.01
CA VAL A 4 -1.57 1.02 8.05
C VAL A 4 -2.81 1.35 7.24
N ALA A 5 -3.86 1.81 7.91
CA ALA A 5 -5.07 2.31 7.25
C ALA A 5 -4.95 3.83 7.03
N VAL A 6 -4.98 4.26 5.77
CA VAL A 6 -4.86 5.67 5.38
C VAL A 6 -6.22 6.20 4.95
N ALA A 7 -6.80 7.08 5.77
CA ALA A 7 -7.95 7.88 5.37
C ALA A 7 -7.51 9.04 4.47
N GLY A 8 -8.32 9.38 3.45
CA GLY A 8 -7.97 10.45 2.52
C GLY A 8 -6.81 10.13 1.57
N GLY A 9 -6.41 8.85 1.45
CA GLY A 9 -5.32 8.40 0.56
C GLY A 9 -5.56 8.62 -0.94
N THR A 10 -6.72 9.14 -1.32
CA THR A 10 -7.05 9.55 -2.70
C THR A 10 -6.85 11.05 -2.97
N GLY A 11 -6.57 11.86 -1.93
CA GLY A 11 -6.25 13.29 -2.07
C GLY A 11 -4.76 13.52 -2.35
N GLY A 12 -4.35 14.77 -2.61
CA GLY A 12 -2.97 15.09 -3.00
C GLY A 12 -1.91 14.54 -2.03
N ILE A 13 -1.98 14.94 -0.75
CA ILE A 13 -1.01 14.53 0.27
C ILE A 13 -1.15 13.04 0.61
N GLY A 14 -2.39 12.58 0.79
CA GLY A 14 -2.67 11.19 1.15
C GLY A 14 -2.16 10.20 0.10
N LYS A 15 -2.25 10.56 -1.19
CA LYS A 15 -1.71 9.78 -2.29
C LYS A 15 -0.19 9.64 -2.18
N THR A 16 0.54 10.74 -1.98
CA THR A 16 2.00 10.69 -1.81
C THR A 16 2.43 9.83 -0.63
N MET A 17 1.70 9.88 0.49
CA MET A 17 1.97 9.02 1.64
C MET A 17 1.76 7.53 1.32
N VAL A 18 0.68 7.19 0.63
CA VAL A 18 0.38 5.81 0.22
C VAL A 18 1.46 5.28 -0.74
N GLU A 19 1.88 6.11 -1.70
CA GLU A 19 2.94 5.77 -2.67
C GLU A 19 4.27 5.51 -1.96
N GLU A 20 4.65 6.36 -1.01
CA GLU A 20 5.89 6.18 -0.26
C GLU A 20 5.84 4.95 0.68
N LEU A 21 4.71 4.72 1.36
CA LEU A 21 4.51 3.53 2.19
C LEU A 21 4.58 2.24 1.35
N ALA A 22 4.02 2.26 0.14
CA ALA A 22 4.11 1.14 -0.80
C ALA A 22 5.55 0.95 -1.30
N ARG A 23 6.26 2.03 -1.64
CA ARG A 23 7.65 2.00 -2.10
C ARG A 23 8.60 1.40 -1.08
N GLN A 24 8.37 1.67 0.20
CA GLN A 24 9.20 1.12 1.27
C GLN A 24 8.98 -0.38 1.50
N GLY A 25 7.78 -0.91 1.19
CA GLY A 25 7.46 -2.34 1.33
C GLY A 25 7.49 -2.88 2.78
N LYS A 26 7.60 -2.01 3.79
CA LYS A 26 7.72 -2.40 5.21
C LYS A 26 6.38 -2.67 5.91
N HIS A 27 5.30 -2.16 5.33
CA HIS A 27 3.97 -2.11 5.91
C HIS A 27 2.91 -2.56 4.91
N LYS A 28 1.83 -3.14 5.42
CA LYS A 28 0.63 -3.45 4.63
C LYS A 28 -0.27 -2.23 4.62
N THR A 29 -0.38 -1.54 3.49
CA THR A 29 -1.14 -0.28 3.39
C THR A 29 -2.56 -0.53 2.88
N LEU A 30 -3.57 0.02 3.56
CA LEU A 30 -4.98 0.01 3.19
C LEU A 30 -5.46 1.45 2.97
N VAL A 31 -6.05 1.74 1.81
CA VAL A 31 -6.60 3.08 1.55
C VAL A 31 -8.11 3.08 1.78
N LEU A 32 -8.56 3.92 2.71
CA LEU A 32 -9.97 4.10 3.01
C LEU A 32 -10.56 5.16 2.07
N SER A 33 -11.60 4.79 1.34
CA SER A 33 -12.30 5.68 0.41
C SER A 33 -13.81 5.53 0.54
N ARG A 34 -14.54 6.65 0.42
CA ARG A 34 -16.01 6.68 0.50
C ARG A 34 -16.68 6.10 -0.74
N ARG A 35 -15.99 6.18 -1.89
CA ARG A 35 -16.40 5.63 -3.18
C ARG A 35 -15.24 4.79 -3.69
N ARG A 36 -15.54 3.65 -4.32
CA ARG A 36 -14.52 2.94 -5.09
C ARG A 36 -13.94 3.94 -6.10
N PRO A 37 -12.61 4.11 -6.19
CA PRO A 37 -12.04 4.91 -7.27
C PRO A 37 -12.55 4.33 -8.59
N HIS A 38 -13.14 5.18 -9.43
CA HIS A 38 -13.63 4.80 -10.75
C HIS A 38 -12.45 4.25 -11.55
N CYS A 39 -12.40 2.93 -11.71
CA CYS A 39 -11.37 2.16 -12.42
C CYS A 39 -10.00 2.86 -12.53
N GLN A 40 -9.25 2.89 -11.43
CA GLN A 40 -7.81 2.79 -11.54
C GLN A 40 -7.48 1.38 -11.07
N ILE A 41 -7.28 0.48 -12.02
CA ILE A 41 -6.60 -0.80 -11.76
C ILE A 41 -5.15 -0.43 -11.48
N VAL A 42 -4.88 0.07 -10.27
CA VAL A 42 -3.60 -0.18 -9.64
C VAL A 42 -3.80 -1.56 -9.05
N ARG A 43 -3.29 -2.59 -9.75
CA ARG A 43 -3.06 -3.87 -9.10
C ARG A 43 -2.12 -3.58 -7.94
N PHE A 44 -2.65 -3.32 -6.75
CA PHE A 44 -2.00 -3.69 -5.51
C PHE A 44 -2.03 -5.22 -5.49
N GLN A 45 -1.24 -5.82 -6.38
CA GLN A 45 -1.04 -7.24 -6.41
C GLN A 45 -0.30 -7.52 -5.13
N TYR A 46 -1.02 -8.18 -4.23
CA TYR A 46 -0.46 -8.96 -3.15
C TYR A 46 0.71 -9.75 -3.75
N LEU A 47 1.94 -9.35 -3.44
CA LEU A 47 3.11 -10.18 -3.58
C LEU A 47 3.26 -10.87 -2.22
N PRO A 48 2.79 -12.11 -2.04
CA PRO A 48 3.19 -12.89 -0.88
C PRO A 48 4.64 -13.34 -1.05
N GLU A 49 5.32 -13.46 0.10
CA GLU A 49 6.59 -14.14 0.35
C GLU A 49 7.90 -13.40 -0.04
N THR A 50 8.31 -12.45 0.80
CA THR A 50 9.74 -12.24 1.04
C THR A 50 10.26 -13.36 1.96
N THR A 51 10.69 -14.47 1.39
CA THR A 51 11.53 -15.44 2.11
C THR A 51 12.87 -14.76 2.42
N PRO A 52 13.33 -14.68 3.68
CA PRO A 52 14.69 -14.25 3.97
C PRO A 52 15.65 -15.38 3.62
N THR A 53 16.18 -15.39 2.39
CA THR A 53 17.34 -16.22 2.03
C THR A 53 18.58 -15.58 2.62
N ASN A 54 18.83 -15.80 3.91
CA ASN A 54 20.18 -15.75 4.46
C ASN A 54 20.75 -17.17 4.36
N PRO A 55 21.73 -17.44 3.48
CA PRO A 55 22.43 -18.73 3.52
C PRO A 55 23.31 -18.82 4.78
N PRO A 56 23.53 -20.04 5.30
CA PRO A 56 24.41 -20.28 6.45
C PRO A 56 25.87 -19.94 6.17
#